data_AF-A0A444K252-F1
#
_entry.id   AF-A0A444K252-F1
#
_cell.length_a   1.000
_cell.length_b   1.000
_cell.length_c   1.000
_cell.angle_alpha   90.00
_cell.angle_beta   90.00
_cell.angle_gamma   90.00
#
_symmetry.space_group_name_H-M   'P 1'
#
loop_
_entity.id
_entity.type
_entity.pdbx_description
1 polymer ?
#
loop_
_entity_poly.entity_id
_entity_poly.type
_entity_poly.pdbx_seq_one_letter_code
_entity_poly.pdbx_strand_id
1 'polypeptide(L)'
;MTNPVSIFERMRDIYLRYLDSPFDLRYDSLVAERRALLDADGHLYRRPLIEPAPPYATSGRNFASAAADILGGLLPSQLITDISDFVSQGLFPAALVAESSGWGAPGAAPAEHDWWNHDGPSGQRYHPRVSQRGHEDPATRPPAMRALVMYPLNALAEDQLVRLRLGFDSDHAKNWLDSHRRGNRLYFGRYTGRTPVAGDPSSSGKEAELRRELASLERDALAVAGSPEAARFFQSMEGAEMWSRWDMQDSPPDILITNYSMLNIMLMRGVEAPIFDATRHWLGLDPRNVFHLVVDELHTYRGTPGTEVAYLLRVLLDRLGLHPDHDQLR
;
A
#
# COMPACT_ATOMS: atom_id res chain seq x y z
N MET A 1 0.94 -34.18 7.45
CA MET A 1 0.73 -33.13 6.42
C MET A 1 -0.68 -32.59 6.57
N THR A 2 -0.80 -31.35 7.04
CA THR A 2 -2.05 -30.60 7.14
C THR A 2 -2.47 -30.18 5.73
N ASN A 3 -3.41 -30.87 5.11
CA ASN A 3 -4.03 -30.41 3.88
C ASN A 3 -5.27 -29.52 4.21
N PRO A 4 -5.72 -28.66 3.29
CA PRO A 4 -6.84 -27.74 3.53
C PRO A 4 -8.11 -28.44 4.01
N VAL A 5 -8.37 -29.66 3.51
CA VAL A 5 -9.52 -30.47 3.93
C VAL A 5 -9.40 -30.88 5.40
N SER A 6 -8.24 -31.39 5.83
CA SER A 6 -7.99 -31.81 7.21
C SER A 6 -8.04 -30.65 8.22
N ILE A 7 -7.67 -29.45 7.79
CA ILE A 7 -7.80 -28.23 8.60
C ILE A 7 -9.28 -27.87 8.73
N PHE A 8 -10.00 -27.86 7.62
CA PHE A 8 -11.44 -27.61 7.59
C PHE A 8 -12.21 -28.57 8.51
N GLU A 9 -12.00 -29.88 8.37
CA GLU A 9 -12.66 -30.90 9.19
C GLU A 9 -12.38 -30.68 10.68
N ARG A 10 -11.13 -30.35 11.04
CA ARG A 10 -10.75 -30.06 12.42
C ARG A 10 -11.42 -28.80 12.97
N MET A 11 -11.48 -27.72 12.17
CA MET A 11 -12.14 -26.47 12.58
C MET A 11 -13.64 -26.67 12.76
N ARG A 12 -14.29 -27.38 11.82
CA ARG A 12 -15.70 -27.77 11.94
C ARG A 12 -15.97 -28.52 13.23
N ASP A 13 -15.17 -29.56 13.51
CA ASP A 13 -15.36 -30.39 14.71
C ASP A 13 -15.13 -29.62 16.01
N ILE A 14 -14.15 -28.70 16.03
CA ILE A 14 -13.92 -27.81 17.17
C ILE A 14 -15.15 -26.91 17.38
N TYR A 15 -15.67 -26.31 16.32
CA TYR A 15 -16.80 -25.39 16.41
C TYR A 15 -18.08 -26.10 16.86
N LEU A 16 -18.36 -27.30 16.33
CA LEU A 16 -19.48 -28.13 16.77
C LEU A 16 -19.36 -28.52 18.25
N ARG A 17 -18.17 -28.95 18.71
CA ARG A 17 -17.93 -29.24 20.14
C ARG A 17 -18.10 -28.01 21.02
N TYR A 18 -17.67 -26.84 20.55
CA TYR A 18 -17.84 -25.60 21.27
C TYR A 18 -19.32 -25.24 21.43
N LEU A 19 -20.16 -25.42 20.40
CA LEU A 19 -21.59 -25.18 20.48
C LEU A 19 -22.32 -26.18 21.39
N ASP A 20 -21.83 -27.42 21.47
CA ASP A 20 -22.39 -28.44 22.35
C ASP A 20 -22.15 -28.13 23.84
N SER A 21 -21.07 -27.44 24.20
CA SER A 21 -20.69 -27.20 25.61
C SER A 21 -21.58 -26.21 26.39
N PRO A 22 -21.99 -25.03 25.87
CA PRO A 22 -22.82 -24.07 26.59
C PRO A 22 -24.33 -24.30 26.42
N PHE A 23 -24.75 -25.08 25.44
CA PHE A 23 -26.17 -25.31 25.11
C PHE A 23 -26.54 -26.79 25.20
N ASP A 24 -26.17 -27.47 26.27
CA ASP A 24 -26.52 -28.89 26.41
C ASP A 24 -28.05 -29.08 26.47
N LEU A 25 -28.56 -30.11 25.79
CA LEU A 25 -30.00 -30.41 25.74
C LEU A 25 -30.27 -31.66 26.58
N ARG A 26 -31.39 -31.63 27.32
CA ARG A 26 -31.77 -32.70 28.26
C ARG A 26 -31.90 -34.10 27.63
N TYR A 27 -32.18 -34.18 26.33
CA TYR A 27 -32.46 -35.43 25.63
C TYR A 27 -31.44 -35.67 24.52
N ASP A 28 -30.79 -36.83 24.55
CA ASP A 28 -29.78 -37.23 23.57
C ASP A 28 -30.30 -37.19 22.12
N SER A 29 -31.60 -37.48 21.93
CA SER A 29 -32.25 -37.39 20.63
C SER A 29 -32.25 -35.97 20.06
N LEU A 30 -32.45 -34.95 20.90
CA LEU A 30 -32.43 -33.55 20.49
C LEU A 30 -31.00 -33.06 20.23
N VAL A 31 -30.02 -33.54 21.02
CA VAL A 31 -28.59 -33.27 20.76
C VAL A 31 -28.18 -33.83 19.40
N ALA A 32 -28.57 -35.07 19.10
CA ALA A 32 -28.29 -35.72 17.83
C ALA A 32 -28.97 -35.00 16.64
N GLU A 33 -30.25 -34.63 16.79
CA GLU A 33 -31.00 -33.91 15.76
C GLU A 33 -30.37 -32.54 15.46
N ARG A 34 -30.05 -31.75 16.50
CA ARG A 34 -29.34 -30.48 16.34
C ARG A 34 -28.02 -30.67 15.62
N ARG A 35 -27.23 -31.68 16.01
CA ARG A 35 -25.93 -31.94 15.40
C ARG A 35 -26.06 -32.28 13.93
N ALA A 36 -27.07 -33.07 13.54
CA ALA A 36 -27.36 -33.37 12.14
C ALA A 36 -27.76 -32.11 11.34
N LEU A 37 -28.53 -31.20 11.94
CA LEU A 37 -28.91 -29.94 11.30
C LEU A 37 -27.71 -29.00 11.11
N LEU A 38 -26.85 -28.86 12.13
CA LEU A 38 -25.68 -27.98 12.08
C LEU A 38 -24.53 -28.56 11.23
N ASP A 39 -24.41 -29.89 11.14
CA ASP A 39 -23.40 -30.59 10.33
C ASP A 39 -23.87 -30.83 8.88
N ALA A 40 -24.66 -29.90 8.35
CA ALA A 40 -25.04 -29.88 6.95
C ALA A 40 -24.41 -28.68 6.22
N ASP A 41 -23.99 -28.93 4.98
CA ASP A 41 -23.36 -27.94 4.11
C ASP A 41 -24.30 -26.75 3.87
N GLY A 42 -23.79 -25.54 4.04
CA GLY A 42 -24.54 -24.30 3.89
C GLY A 42 -25.23 -23.80 5.17
N HIS A 43 -25.13 -24.51 6.30
CA HIS A 43 -25.56 -24.00 7.60
C HIS A 43 -24.41 -23.36 8.37
N LEU A 44 -23.68 -24.16 9.15
CA LEU A 44 -22.57 -23.67 9.99
C LEU A 44 -21.28 -23.46 9.18
N TYR A 45 -21.14 -24.20 8.08
CA TYR A 45 -19.96 -24.19 7.24
C TYR A 45 -20.34 -24.42 5.78
N ARG A 46 -19.40 -24.13 4.88
CA ARG A 46 -19.41 -24.58 3.49
C ARG A 46 -18.26 -25.56 3.29
N ARG A 47 -18.50 -26.68 2.61
CA ARG A 47 -17.42 -27.57 2.19
C ARG A 47 -16.41 -26.79 1.35
N PRO A 48 -15.10 -27.00 1.55
CA PRO A 48 -14.09 -26.31 0.77
C PRO A 48 -14.27 -26.67 -0.71
N LEU A 49 -14.43 -25.65 -1.54
CA LEU A 49 -14.40 -25.78 -2.98
C LEU A 49 -12.95 -25.86 -3.42
N ILE A 50 -12.58 -26.97 -4.06
CA ILE A 50 -11.27 -27.13 -4.68
C ILE A 50 -11.45 -26.85 -6.16
N GLU A 51 -11.09 -25.64 -6.58
CA GLU A 51 -11.02 -25.29 -7.98
C GLU A 51 -9.60 -25.56 -8.50
N PRO A 52 -9.40 -26.55 -9.39
CA PRO A 52 -8.13 -26.69 -10.06
C PRO A 52 -7.95 -25.48 -10.98
N ALA A 53 -7.01 -24.59 -10.66
CA ALA A 53 -6.59 -23.53 -11.54
C ALA A 53 -5.47 -24.09 -12.46
N PRO A 54 -5.79 -24.57 -13.68
CA PRO A 54 -4.74 -25.01 -14.59
C PRO A 54 -3.80 -23.83 -14.85
N PRO A 55 -2.47 -24.05 -14.89
CA PRO A 55 -1.55 -22.99 -15.25
C PRO A 55 -1.93 -22.49 -16.64
N TYR A 56 -1.91 -21.17 -16.82
CA TYR A 56 -2.08 -20.57 -18.14
C TYR A 56 -1.07 -21.16 -19.12
N ALA A 57 -1.48 -21.35 -20.38
CA ALA A 57 -0.58 -21.77 -21.44
C ALA A 57 0.56 -20.73 -21.54
N THR A 58 1.79 -21.17 -21.27
CA THR A 58 2.96 -20.30 -21.33
C THR A 58 3.22 -19.88 -22.78
N SER A 59 3.46 -18.59 -22.99
CA SER A 59 3.89 -18.06 -24.29
C SER A 59 5.35 -18.40 -24.61
N GLY A 60 6.11 -18.95 -23.65
CA GLY A 60 7.55 -19.18 -23.74
C GLY A 60 8.39 -17.91 -23.69
N ARG A 61 7.76 -16.73 -23.54
CA ARG A 61 8.42 -15.43 -23.48
C ARG A 61 8.69 -15.02 -22.05
N ASN A 62 9.89 -14.49 -21.79
CA ASN A 62 10.17 -13.78 -20.53
C ASN A 62 9.71 -12.32 -20.63
N PHE A 63 9.60 -11.63 -19.49
CA PHE A 63 9.11 -10.25 -19.47
C PHE A 63 9.95 -9.33 -20.37
N ALA A 64 11.28 -9.48 -20.37
CA ALA A 64 12.17 -8.68 -21.21
C ALA A 64 11.83 -8.79 -22.71
N SER A 65 11.66 -10.01 -23.22
CA SER A 65 11.28 -10.24 -24.62
C SER A 65 9.87 -9.69 -24.93
N ALA A 66 8.92 -9.84 -23.99
CA ALA A 66 7.59 -9.29 -24.16
C ALA A 66 7.58 -7.75 -24.15
N ALA A 67 8.35 -7.13 -23.24
CA ALA A 67 8.49 -5.68 -23.14
C ALA A 67 9.16 -5.09 -24.38
N ALA A 68 10.23 -5.73 -24.89
CA ALA A 68 10.89 -5.32 -26.13
C ALA A 68 9.95 -5.39 -27.33
N ASP A 69 9.14 -6.44 -27.45
CA ASP A 69 8.20 -6.59 -28.56
C ASP A 69 7.02 -5.62 -28.47
N ILE A 70 6.47 -5.39 -27.27
CA ILE A 70 5.27 -4.56 -27.07
C ILE A 70 5.60 -3.07 -27.07
N LEU A 71 6.70 -2.69 -26.42
CA LEU A 71 7.11 -1.29 -26.23
C LEU A 71 8.12 -0.84 -27.30
N GLY A 72 8.64 -1.76 -28.10
CA GLY A 72 9.59 -1.50 -29.18
C GLY A 72 9.03 -0.50 -30.20
N GLY A 73 9.75 0.60 -30.42
CA GLY A 73 9.31 1.68 -31.30
C GLY A 73 8.38 2.71 -30.64
N LEU A 74 7.86 2.45 -29.45
CA LEU A 74 7.09 3.40 -28.64
C LEU A 74 7.97 4.13 -27.61
N LEU A 75 8.95 3.42 -27.02
CA LEU A 75 9.86 3.95 -26.01
C LEU A 75 11.33 3.75 -26.41
N PRO A 76 12.28 4.57 -25.90
CA PRO A 76 13.71 4.35 -26.11
C PRO A 76 14.16 3.00 -25.56
N SER A 77 15.10 2.33 -26.25
CA SER A 77 15.56 0.99 -25.88
C SER A 77 16.05 0.89 -24.43
N GLN A 78 16.80 1.90 -23.95
CA GLN A 78 17.27 1.93 -22.57
C GLN A 78 16.11 1.97 -21.56
N LEU A 79 15.05 2.70 -21.86
CA LEU A 79 13.88 2.77 -20.98
C LEU A 79 13.11 1.45 -20.95
N ILE A 80 13.04 0.74 -22.09
CA ILE A 80 12.43 -0.59 -22.15
C ILE A 80 13.23 -1.57 -21.30
N THR A 81 14.57 -1.52 -21.37
CA THR A 81 15.44 -2.32 -20.49
C THR A 81 15.22 -1.98 -19.02
N ASP A 82 15.21 -0.69 -18.66
CA ASP A 82 14.95 -0.25 -17.30
C ASP A 82 13.59 -0.74 -16.78
N ILE A 83 12.52 -0.62 -17.59
CA ILE A 83 11.18 -1.13 -17.25
C ILE A 83 11.22 -2.64 -17.07
N SER A 84 11.87 -3.36 -17.99
CA SER A 84 11.98 -4.82 -17.92
C SER A 84 12.69 -5.27 -16.65
N ASP A 85 13.84 -4.67 -16.35
CA ASP A 85 14.67 -5.02 -15.21
C ASP A 85 13.96 -4.69 -13.91
N PHE A 86 13.27 -3.56 -13.86
CA PHE A 86 12.50 -3.13 -12.70
C PHE A 86 11.23 -3.96 -12.46
N VAL A 87 10.43 -4.19 -13.50
CA VAL A 87 9.22 -5.03 -13.40
C VAL A 87 9.59 -6.49 -13.07
N SER A 88 10.75 -6.96 -13.53
CA SER A 88 11.27 -8.28 -13.13
C SER A 88 11.58 -8.37 -11.63
N GLN A 89 11.63 -7.25 -10.90
CA GLN A 89 11.66 -7.21 -9.42
C GLN A 89 10.26 -7.36 -8.78
N GLY A 90 9.20 -7.50 -9.58
CA GLY A 90 7.82 -7.77 -9.13
C GLY A 90 6.90 -6.54 -9.05
N LEU A 91 7.11 -5.52 -9.89
CA LEU A 91 6.55 -4.17 -9.70
C LEU A 91 5.65 -3.63 -10.83
N PHE A 92 4.79 -2.67 -10.46
CA PHE A 92 3.97 -1.76 -11.29
C PHE A 92 4.49 -0.30 -11.12
N PRO A 93 4.06 0.75 -11.86
CA PRO A 93 3.69 0.91 -13.27
C PRO A 93 4.84 1.53 -14.11
N ALA A 94 4.97 1.13 -15.38
CA ALA A 94 6.06 1.57 -16.28
C ALA A 94 6.23 3.10 -16.42
N ALA A 95 5.13 3.86 -16.29
CA ALA A 95 5.15 5.32 -16.35
C ALA A 95 5.99 5.95 -15.22
N LEU A 96 5.93 5.39 -14.00
CA LEU A 96 6.72 5.88 -12.85
C LEU A 96 8.22 5.63 -13.06
N VAL A 97 8.57 4.47 -13.61
CA VAL A 97 9.96 4.13 -13.96
C VAL A 97 10.50 5.05 -15.06
N ALA A 98 9.64 5.44 -16.00
CA ALA A 98 9.98 6.39 -17.04
C ALA A 98 10.16 7.81 -16.49
N GLU A 99 9.20 8.31 -15.71
CA GLU A 99 9.28 9.62 -15.07
C GLU A 99 10.53 9.75 -14.19
N SER A 100 10.82 8.73 -13.39
CA SER A 100 11.94 8.74 -12.44
C SER A 100 13.32 8.88 -13.07
N SER A 101 13.46 8.56 -14.37
CA SER A 101 14.71 8.81 -15.10
C SER A 101 15.05 10.31 -15.21
N GLY A 102 14.03 11.18 -15.14
CA GLY A 102 14.18 12.64 -15.21
C GLY A 102 14.43 13.31 -13.87
N TRP A 103 14.26 12.63 -12.74
CA TRP A 103 14.32 13.26 -11.42
C TRP A 103 15.73 13.75 -11.06
N GLY A 104 15.78 14.89 -10.37
CA GLY A 104 17.02 15.38 -9.75
C GLY A 104 17.52 14.43 -8.67
N ALA A 105 18.81 14.53 -8.33
CA ALA A 105 19.34 13.79 -7.18
C ALA A 105 18.73 14.37 -5.89
N PRO A 106 18.35 13.54 -4.90
CA PRO A 106 17.90 14.04 -3.61
C PRO A 106 19.02 14.81 -2.92
N GLY A 107 18.68 15.85 -2.16
CA GLY A 107 19.63 16.55 -1.30
C GLY A 107 20.10 15.66 -0.15
N ALA A 108 21.14 16.10 0.57
CA ALA A 108 21.54 15.41 1.78
C ALA A 108 20.46 15.55 2.85
N ALA A 109 20.03 14.43 3.43
CA ALA A 109 19.18 14.46 4.61
C ALA A 109 19.90 15.20 5.76
N PRO A 110 19.18 15.99 6.58
CA PRO A 110 19.76 16.64 7.75
C PRO A 110 20.28 15.60 8.76
N ALA A 111 21.21 16.00 9.64
CA ALA A 111 21.79 15.10 10.63
C ALA A 111 20.74 14.55 11.62
N GLU A 112 19.68 15.32 11.86
CA GLU A 112 18.58 15.01 12.77
C GLU A 112 17.33 14.52 12.00
N HIS A 113 17.53 13.81 10.89
CA HIS A 113 16.43 13.30 10.05
C HIS A 113 15.54 12.30 10.80
N ASP A 114 16.12 11.49 11.69
CA ASP A 114 15.44 10.67 12.69
C ASP A 114 15.08 11.51 13.93
N TRP A 115 14.52 12.69 13.71
CA TRP A 115 14.22 13.73 14.70
C TRP A 115 13.55 13.22 15.98
N TRP A 116 12.85 12.08 15.95
CA TRP A 116 12.23 11.45 17.11
C TRP A 116 13.25 10.96 18.17
N ASN A 117 14.50 10.69 17.75
CA ASN A 117 15.62 10.25 18.60
C ASN A 117 16.51 11.40 19.09
N HIS A 118 16.25 12.64 18.63
CA HIS A 118 17.11 13.79 18.90
C HIS A 118 16.55 14.74 19.97
N ASP A 119 17.47 15.24 20.80
CA ASP A 119 17.22 16.35 21.71
C ASP A 119 17.02 17.66 20.95
N GLY A 120 16.28 18.58 21.56
CA GLY A 120 16.00 19.87 20.95
C GLY A 120 17.19 20.85 21.01
N PRO A 121 17.18 21.88 20.14
CA PRO A 121 18.13 22.99 20.27
C PRO A 121 17.97 23.67 21.63
N SER A 122 19.06 24.27 22.14
CA SER A 122 19.20 24.76 23.52
C SER A 122 17.92 25.33 24.13
N GLY A 123 17.41 24.67 25.18
CA GLY A 123 16.19 25.05 25.90
C GLY A 123 14.94 24.28 25.48
N GLN A 124 14.98 23.54 24.36
CA GLN A 124 13.92 22.61 23.96
C GLN A 124 14.30 21.18 24.33
N ARG A 125 13.34 20.45 24.90
CA ARG A 125 13.56 19.05 25.30
C ARG A 125 13.68 18.11 24.09
N TYR A 126 13.08 18.45 22.95
CA TYR A 126 12.96 17.56 21.79
C TYR A 126 13.20 18.32 20.49
N HIS A 127 13.83 17.66 19.51
CA HIS A 127 14.08 18.25 18.19
C HIS A 127 12.78 18.46 17.41
N PRO A 128 12.55 19.60 16.73
CA PRO A 128 11.35 19.79 15.90
C PRO A 128 11.20 18.70 14.83
N ARG A 129 9.95 18.42 14.42
CA ARG A 129 9.70 17.44 13.35
C ARG A 129 10.44 17.80 12.06
N VAL A 130 11.09 16.79 11.47
CA VAL A 130 11.67 16.84 10.13
C VAL A 130 10.83 15.96 9.21
N SER A 131 10.45 16.48 8.03
CA SER A 131 9.70 15.74 7.03
C SER A 131 10.59 14.69 6.36
N GLN A 132 10.08 13.48 6.17
CA GLN A 132 10.82 12.37 5.56
C GLN A 132 11.47 12.76 4.22
N ARG A 133 10.74 13.48 3.37
CA ARG A 133 11.18 13.88 2.03
C ARG A 133 11.55 15.36 1.92
N GLY A 134 11.72 16.06 3.04
CA GLY A 134 12.04 17.49 3.07
C GLY A 134 13.41 17.86 2.46
N HIS A 135 14.25 16.86 2.18
CA HIS A 135 15.56 17.02 1.53
C HIS A 135 15.50 16.90 0.00
N GLU A 136 14.35 16.55 -0.58
CA GLU A 136 14.16 16.51 -2.03
C GLU A 136 13.85 17.90 -2.60
N ASP A 137 14.24 18.15 -3.85
CA ASP A 137 13.90 19.39 -4.56
C ASP A 137 12.60 19.23 -5.37
N PRO A 138 11.48 19.88 -4.98
CA PRO A 138 10.21 19.77 -5.68
C PRO A 138 10.24 20.24 -7.14
N ALA A 139 11.21 21.06 -7.53
CA ALA A 139 11.34 21.53 -8.91
C ALA A 139 11.84 20.44 -9.86
N THR A 140 12.68 19.52 -9.36
CA THR A 140 13.23 18.41 -10.15
C THR A 140 12.56 17.08 -9.87
N ARG A 141 11.85 16.97 -8.73
CA ARG A 141 11.02 15.83 -8.37
C ARG A 141 9.75 16.32 -7.64
N PRO A 142 8.72 16.76 -8.38
CA PRO A 142 7.47 17.22 -7.79
C PRO A 142 6.84 16.09 -6.95
N PRO A 143 6.41 16.33 -5.70
CA PRO A 143 5.74 15.30 -4.93
C PRO A 143 4.28 15.17 -5.40
N ALA A 144 3.85 13.95 -5.70
CA ALA A 144 2.52 13.67 -6.22
C ALA A 144 2.17 12.18 -6.08
N MET A 145 0.87 11.90 -6.00
CA MET A 145 0.35 10.54 -6.14
C MET A 145 0.32 10.14 -7.62
N ARG A 146 1.21 9.24 -8.04
CA ARG A 146 1.21 8.68 -9.40
C ARG A 146 0.23 7.53 -9.53
N ALA A 147 0.03 6.79 -8.45
CA ALA A 147 -0.94 5.72 -8.38
C ALA A 147 -1.72 5.74 -7.06
N LEU A 148 -3.02 5.45 -7.13
CA LEU A 148 -3.86 5.14 -6.00
C LEU A 148 -4.31 3.69 -6.06
N VAL A 149 -4.00 2.92 -5.02
CA VAL A 149 -4.47 1.55 -4.85
C VAL A 149 -5.55 1.52 -3.78
N MET A 150 -6.77 1.21 -4.20
CA MET A 150 -7.93 1.10 -3.33
C MET A 150 -8.30 -0.37 -3.09
N TYR A 151 -8.36 -0.79 -1.83
CA TYR A 151 -8.77 -2.13 -1.42
C TYR A 151 -10.05 -2.11 -0.58
N PRO A 152 -10.85 -3.19 -0.61
CA PRO A 152 -12.06 -3.29 0.19
C PRO A 152 -11.79 -3.62 1.67
N LEU A 153 -10.71 -4.36 1.96
CA LEU A 153 -10.44 -4.96 3.28
C LEU A 153 -8.98 -4.75 3.70
N ASN A 154 -8.76 -4.44 4.98
CA ASN A 154 -7.43 -4.13 5.52
C ASN A 154 -6.44 -5.31 5.45
N ALA A 155 -6.91 -6.56 5.49
CA ALA A 155 -6.02 -7.73 5.45
C ALA A 155 -5.28 -7.84 4.10
N LEU A 156 -5.99 -7.56 3.00
CA LEU A 156 -5.40 -7.56 1.66
C LEU A 156 -4.36 -6.44 1.52
N ALA A 157 -4.58 -5.31 2.19
CA ALA A 157 -3.62 -4.21 2.19
C ALA A 157 -2.27 -4.57 2.82
N GLU A 158 -2.26 -5.38 3.88
CA GLU A 158 -1.00 -5.83 4.50
C GLU A 158 -0.20 -6.73 3.54
N ASP A 159 -0.87 -7.63 2.83
CA ASP A 159 -0.21 -8.48 1.83
C ASP A 159 0.37 -7.64 0.66
N GLN A 160 -0.37 -6.63 0.21
CA GLN A 160 0.14 -5.70 -0.80
C GLN A 160 1.34 -4.90 -0.27
N LEU A 161 1.31 -4.44 0.98
CA LEU A 161 2.44 -3.75 1.59
C LEU A 161 3.70 -4.61 1.65
N VAL A 162 3.58 -5.88 2.02
CA VAL A 162 4.72 -6.81 1.99
C VAL A 162 5.31 -6.91 0.58
N ARG A 163 4.47 -6.98 -0.46
CA ARG A 163 4.94 -6.99 -1.85
C ARG A 163 5.63 -5.70 -2.24
N LEU A 164 5.08 -4.55 -1.85
CA LEU A 164 5.66 -3.24 -2.14
C LEU A 164 6.99 -3.05 -1.41
N ARG A 165 7.12 -3.51 -0.17
CA ARG A 165 8.41 -3.53 0.54
C ARG A 165 9.43 -4.40 -0.17
N LEU A 166 9.05 -5.58 -0.64
CA LEU A 166 9.97 -6.43 -1.41
C LEU A 166 10.39 -5.77 -2.73
N GLY A 167 9.45 -5.10 -3.41
CA GLY A 167 9.72 -4.45 -4.69
C GLY A 167 10.49 -3.13 -4.58
N PHE A 168 10.22 -2.29 -3.58
CA PHE A 168 10.80 -0.95 -3.48
C PHE A 168 11.88 -0.81 -2.40
N ASP A 169 11.88 -1.68 -1.38
CA ASP A 169 12.75 -1.57 -0.20
C ASP A 169 13.73 -2.73 0.00
N SER A 170 13.72 -3.73 -0.88
CA SER A 170 14.77 -4.75 -0.87
C SER A 170 16.14 -4.16 -1.24
N ASP A 171 17.21 -4.79 -0.76
CA ASP A 171 18.59 -4.37 -1.07
C ASP A 171 18.82 -4.31 -2.58
N HIS A 172 18.24 -5.25 -3.33
CA HIS A 172 18.33 -5.26 -4.79
C HIS A 172 17.62 -4.05 -5.41
N ALA A 173 16.41 -3.73 -4.96
CA ALA A 173 15.68 -2.56 -5.44
C ALA A 173 16.41 -1.25 -5.11
N LYS A 174 16.92 -1.13 -3.87
CA LYS A 174 17.71 0.02 -3.42
C LYS A 174 18.97 0.19 -4.26
N ASN A 175 19.74 -0.87 -4.47
CA ASN A 175 20.94 -0.84 -5.31
C ASN A 175 20.63 -0.47 -6.77
N TRP A 176 19.52 -0.96 -7.32
CA TRP A 176 19.08 -0.60 -8.65
C TRP A 176 18.73 0.89 -8.74
N LEU A 177 18.00 1.41 -7.75
CA LEU A 177 17.63 2.82 -7.66
C LEU A 177 18.83 3.74 -7.45
N ASP A 178 19.81 3.31 -6.66
CA ASP A 178 21.07 4.03 -6.47
C ASP A 178 21.85 4.17 -7.78
N SER A 179 21.93 3.08 -8.55
CA SER A 179 22.67 3.03 -9.82
C SER A 179 21.94 3.67 -11.00
N HIS A 180 20.61 3.56 -11.07
CA HIS A 180 19.83 3.97 -12.24
C HIS A 180 18.98 5.22 -12.02
N ARG A 181 18.73 5.63 -10.77
CA ARG A 181 17.83 6.72 -10.40
C ARG A 181 18.48 7.74 -9.45
N ARG A 182 19.81 7.84 -9.47
CA ARG A 182 20.59 8.84 -8.71
C ARG A 182 20.32 8.77 -7.21
N GLY A 183 20.00 7.60 -6.68
CA GLY A 183 19.65 7.43 -5.26
C GLY A 183 18.21 7.78 -4.89
N ASN A 184 17.35 8.17 -5.84
CA ASN A 184 15.94 8.38 -5.54
C ASN A 184 15.27 7.08 -5.11
N ARG A 185 14.41 7.14 -4.10
CA ARG A 185 13.51 6.04 -3.73
C ARG A 185 12.16 6.19 -4.41
N LEU A 186 11.41 5.11 -4.59
CA LEU A 186 10.03 5.16 -5.08
C LEU A 186 9.09 5.00 -3.88
N TYR A 187 8.53 6.11 -3.41
CA TYR A 187 7.82 6.13 -2.13
C TYR A 187 6.42 5.57 -2.27
N PHE A 188 6.04 4.73 -1.31
CA PHE A 188 4.66 4.27 -1.15
C PHE A 188 4.18 4.57 0.26
N GLY A 189 2.88 4.75 0.42
CA GLY A 189 2.29 5.10 1.71
C GLY A 189 0.97 4.40 1.94
N ARG A 190 0.85 3.70 3.07
CA ARG A 190 -0.46 3.23 3.56
C ARG A 190 -1.15 4.39 4.26
N TYR A 191 -2.29 4.84 3.76
CA TYR A 191 -3.13 5.83 4.40
C TYR A 191 -4.42 5.18 4.94
N THR A 192 -4.38 4.73 6.19
CA THR A 192 -5.48 4.04 6.88
C THR A 192 -5.62 4.46 8.34
N GLY A 193 -6.61 3.90 9.04
CA GLY A 193 -6.75 4.05 10.48
C GLY A 193 -5.52 3.64 11.30
N ARG A 194 -4.60 2.83 10.74
CA ARG A 194 -3.37 2.38 11.40
C ARG A 194 -2.17 3.29 11.16
N THR A 195 -2.30 4.30 10.28
CA THR A 195 -1.19 5.16 9.91
C THR A 195 -0.97 6.26 10.96
N PRO A 196 0.23 6.35 11.55
CA PRO A 196 0.64 7.44 12.45
C PRO A 196 0.58 8.80 11.77
N VAL A 197 0.39 9.93 12.44
CA VAL A 197 -0.58 10.14 13.50
C VAL A 197 -1.84 10.74 12.85
N ALA A 198 -3.02 10.46 13.39
CA ALA A 198 -4.23 11.12 12.93
C ALA A 198 -4.38 12.52 13.55
N GLY A 199 -4.84 13.48 12.76
CA GLY A 199 -5.16 14.84 13.23
C GLY A 199 -4.27 15.90 12.58
N ASP A 200 -4.49 17.15 12.99
CA ASP A 200 -3.75 18.32 12.50
C ASP A 200 -2.40 18.44 13.22
N PRO A 201 -1.28 18.64 12.50
CA PRO A 201 0.03 18.96 13.09
C PRO A 201 0.04 20.09 14.12
N SER A 202 -0.85 21.08 13.99
CA SER A 202 -0.93 22.21 14.92
C SER A 202 -1.59 21.85 16.25
N SER A 203 -2.15 20.65 16.39
CA SER A 203 -2.85 20.23 17.60
C SER A 203 -1.85 19.90 18.72
N SER A 204 -2.07 20.49 19.89
CA SER A 204 -1.21 20.29 21.06
C SER A 204 -1.02 18.81 21.39
N GLY A 205 0.24 18.39 21.54
CA GLY A 205 0.63 17.02 21.94
C GLY A 205 0.68 15.99 20.80
N LYS A 206 0.20 16.31 19.59
CA LYS A 206 0.22 15.37 18.47
C LYS A 206 1.61 15.06 17.94
N GLU A 207 2.53 16.03 17.94
CA GLU A 207 3.92 15.77 17.56
C GLU A 207 4.61 14.83 18.56
N ALA A 208 4.31 14.97 19.85
CA ALA A 208 4.82 14.06 20.88
C ALA A 208 4.23 12.65 20.76
N GLU A 209 2.98 12.52 20.30
CA GLU A 209 2.36 11.23 19.96
C GLU A 209 3.06 10.59 18.77
N LEU A 210 3.24 11.33 17.67
CA LEU A 210 3.95 10.85 16.49
C LEU A 210 5.38 10.41 16.84
N ARG A 211 6.11 11.19 17.63
CA ARG A 211 7.45 10.83 18.11
C ARG A 211 7.48 9.48 18.80
N ARG A 212 6.51 9.20 19.68
CA ARG A 212 6.43 7.91 20.39
C ARG A 212 6.11 6.76 19.45
N GLU A 213 5.23 6.98 18.48
CA GLU A 213 4.87 5.98 17.48
C GLU A 213 6.06 5.65 16.56
N LEU A 214 6.76 6.65 16.02
CA LEU A 214 7.95 6.44 15.18
C LEU A 214 9.07 5.73 15.94
N ALA A 215 9.36 6.15 17.18
CA ALA A 215 10.34 5.46 18.02
C ALA A 215 9.94 4.01 18.33
N SER A 216 8.63 3.71 18.37
CA SER A 216 8.16 2.33 18.53
C SER A 216 8.34 1.51 17.25
N LEU A 217 7.95 2.06 16.11
CA LEU A 217 8.11 1.41 14.81
C LEU A 217 9.58 1.10 14.52
N GLU A 218 10.49 2.02 14.85
CA GLU A 218 11.93 1.82 14.67
C GLU A 218 12.46 0.68 15.55
N ARG A 219 12.05 0.64 16.82
CA ARG A 219 12.42 -0.48 17.72
C ARG A 219 11.94 -1.82 17.18
N ASP A 220 10.70 -1.88 16.69
CA ASP A 220 10.13 -3.11 16.13
C ASP A 220 10.88 -3.54 14.87
N ALA A 221 11.23 -2.59 13.98
CA ALA A 221 12.02 -2.86 12.79
C ALA A 221 13.43 -3.37 13.11
N LEU A 222 14.11 -2.75 14.08
CA LEU A 222 15.44 -3.17 14.54
C LEU A 222 15.41 -4.57 15.18
N ALA A 223 14.34 -4.91 15.91
CA ALA A 223 14.19 -6.22 16.54
C ALA A 223 14.10 -7.38 15.53
N VAL A 224 13.64 -7.11 14.31
CA VAL A 224 13.49 -8.12 13.24
C VAL A 224 14.52 -8.01 12.12
N ALA A 225 15.42 -7.02 12.16
CA ALA A 225 16.39 -6.75 11.10
C ALA A 225 17.29 -7.95 10.76
N GLY A 226 17.57 -8.81 11.75
CA GLY A 226 18.36 -10.04 11.56
C GLY A 226 17.62 -11.19 10.87
N SER A 227 16.32 -11.06 10.60
CA SER A 227 15.49 -12.07 9.94
C SER A 227 14.82 -11.50 8.70
N PRO A 228 15.34 -11.75 7.48
CA PRO A 228 14.76 -11.23 6.24
C PRO A 228 13.28 -11.59 6.06
N GLU A 229 12.88 -12.77 6.55
CA GLU A 229 11.51 -13.26 6.45
C GLU A 229 10.55 -12.50 7.36
N ALA A 230 11.02 -12.01 8.51
CA ALA A 230 10.23 -11.19 9.42
C ALA A 230 10.29 -9.71 9.02
N ALA A 231 11.45 -9.21 8.62
CA ALA A 231 11.70 -7.80 8.29
C ALA A 231 10.71 -7.23 7.25
N ARG A 232 10.29 -8.03 6.26
CA ARG A 232 9.29 -7.62 5.25
C ARG A 232 7.91 -7.22 5.82
N PHE A 233 7.59 -7.63 7.04
CA PHE A 233 6.33 -7.28 7.71
C PHE A 233 6.41 -5.95 8.48
N PHE A 234 7.60 -5.36 8.62
CA PHE A 234 7.83 -4.14 9.37
C PHE A 234 8.30 -3.02 8.44
N GLN A 235 7.90 -1.80 8.77
CA GLN A 235 8.34 -0.61 8.06
C GLN A 235 9.80 -0.32 8.39
N SER A 236 10.64 -0.12 7.38
CA SER A 236 12.02 0.34 7.56
C SER A 236 12.06 1.86 7.67
N MET A 237 12.79 2.40 8.65
CA MET A 237 12.99 3.85 8.78
C MET A 237 13.87 4.43 7.67
N GLU A 238 14.71 3.59 7.05
CA GLU A 238 15.55 3.94 5.89
C GLU A 238 14.91 3.54 4.55
N GLY A 239 13.65 3.10 4.58
CA GLY A 239 12.90 2.64 3.43
C GLY A 239 12.11 3.73 2.70
N ALA A 240 11.39 3.30 1.68
CA ALA A 240 10.51 4.06 0.81
C ALA A 240 9.06 4.05 1.31
N GLU A 241 8.71 3.21 2.31
CA GLU A 241 7.42 3.33 2.98
C GLU A 241 7.36 4.64 3.80
N MET A 242 6.35 5.46 3.53
CA MET A 242 6.19 6.74 4.21
C MET A 242 5.83 6.58 5.69
N TRP A 243 6.55 7.30 6.57
CA TRP A 243 6.48 7.12 8.03
C TRP A 243 5.11 7.46 8.63
N SER A 244 4.47 8.51 8.12
CA SER A 244 3.25 9.04 8.72
C SER A 244 2.33 9.71 7.70
N ARG A 245 1.09 9.98 8.13
CA ARG A 245 0.12 10.83 7.43
C ARG A 245 0.69 12.21 7.20
N TRP A 246 1.41 12.76 8.17
CA TRP A 246 1.98 14.11 8.06
C TRP A 246 3.10 14.14 7.00
N ASP A 247 3.94 13.11 6.94
CA ASP A 247 4.93 12.99 5.86
C ASP A 247 4.25 12.87 4.49
N MET A 248 3.18 12.08 4.38
CA MET A 248 2.38 11.99 3.15
C MET A 248 1.66 13.31 2.80
N GLN A 249 1.27 14.10 3.78
CA GLN A 249 0.64 15.42 3.57
C GLN A 249 1.65 16.47 3.13
N ASP A 250 2.87 16.45 3.69
CA ASP A 250 3.96 17.33 3.27
C ASP A 250 4.43 17.01 1.84
N SER A 251 4.53 15.72 1.51
CA SER A 251 5.11 15.23 0.26
C SER A 251 4.45 13.92 -0.17
N PRO A 252 3.37 13.99 -0.96
CA PRO A 252 2.59 12.80 -1.33
C PRO A 252 3.44 11.65 -1.90
N PRO A 253 3.17 10.40 -1.50
CA PRO A 253 3.90 9.24 -1.99
C PRO A 253 3.64 9.03 -3.48
N ASP A 254 4.58 8.40 -4.18
CA ASP A 254 4.39 8.01 -5.58
C ASP A 254 3.23 7.01 -5.71
N ILE A 255 3.07 6.10 -4.73
CA ILE A 255 1.96 5.15 -4.64
C ILE A 255 1.22 5.29 -3.30
N LEU A 256 -0.04 5.70 -3.34
CA LEU A 256 -0.89 5.77 -2.16
C LEU A 256 -1.80 4.53 -2.06
N ILE A 257 -1.86 3.91 -0.88
CA ILE A 257 -2.61 2.68 -0.63
C ILE A 257 -3.65 2.98 0.44
N THR A 258 -4.94 2.91 0.09
CA THR A 258 -6.03 3.26 1.02
C THR A 258 -7.28 2.40 0.81
N ASN A 259 -8.29 2.55 1.67
CA ASN A 259 -9.61 1.96 1.47
C ASN A 259 -10.64 3.04 1.16
N TYR A 260 -11.81 2.65 0.65
CA TYR A 260 -12.87 3.60 0.28
C TYR A 260 -13.30 4.51 1.45
N SER A 261 -13.38 3.98 2.67
CA SER A 261 -13.76 4.75 3.85
C SER A 261 -12.76 5.86 4.14
N MET A 262 -11.46 5.55 4.06
CA MET A 262 -10.41 6.52 4.33
C MET A 262 -10.25 7.50 3.17
N LEU A 263 -10.37 7.06 1.91
CA LEU A 263 -10.41 7.96 0.76
C LEU A 263 -11.54 8.98 0.87
N ASN A 264 -12.73 8.55 1.29
CA ASN A 264 -13.86 9.45 1.54
C ASN A 264 -13.53 10.50 2.61
N ILE A 265 -12.91 10.07 3.71
CA ILE A 265 -12.46 10.98 4.77
C ILE A 265 -11.42 11.98 4.25
N MET A 266 -10.43 11.52 3.46
CA MET A 266 -9.38 12.37 2.88
C MET A 266 -9.96 13.44 1.96
N LEU A 267 -10.95 13.10 1.12
CA LEU A 267 -11.58 14.04 0.21
C LEU A 267 -12.43 15.11 0.91
N MET A 268 -12.89 14.84 2.14
CA MET A 268 -13.72 15.77 2.91
C MET A 268 -12.91 16.71 3.81
N ARG A 269 -11.70 16.34 4.21
CA ARG A 269 -10.91 17.06 5.22
C ARG A 269 -9.86 17.96 4.59
N GLY A 270 -9.74 19.18 5.10
CA GLY A 270 -8.76 20.16 4.60
C GLY A 270 -7.30 19.78 4.83
N VAL A 271 -6.98 19.00 5.88
CA VAL A 271 -5.60 18.62 6.19
C VAL A 271 -4.99 17.67 5.14
N GLU A 272 -5.82 16.94 4.40
CA GLU A 272 -5.38 16.09 3.29
C GLU A 272 -5.46 16.78 1.91
N ALA A 273 -5.96 18.02 1.84
CA ALA A 273 -6.01 18.79 0.59
C ALA A 273 -4.66 18.90 -0.14
N PRO A 274 -3.51 19.13 0.56
CA PRO A 274 -2.21 19.21 -0.11
C PRO A 274 -1.87 17.98 -0.94
N ILE A 275 -2.36 16.79 -0.55
CA ILE A 275 -2.11 15.55 -1.30
C ILE A 275 -2.71 15.64 -2.70
N PHE A 276 -3.98 16.03 -2.78
CA PHE A 276 -4.70 16.12 -4.05
C PHE A 276 -4.24 17.33 -4.87
N ASP A 277 -3.93 18.44 -4.21
CA ASP A 277 -3.50 19.67 -4.87
C ASP A 277 -2.12 19.50 -5.54
N ALA A 278 -1.19 18.85 -4.85
CA ALA A 278 0.13 18.52 -5.41
C ALA A 278 0.01 17.53 -6.59
N THR A 279 -0.85 16.50 -6.48
CA THR A 279 -1.12 15.58 -7.59
C THR A 279 -1.74 16.28 -8.79
N ARG A 280 -2.72 17.15 -8.58
CA ARG A 280 -3.34 17.94 -9.66
C ARG A 280 -2.33 18.88 -10.31
N HIS A 281 -1.48 19.51 -9.51
CA HIS A 281 -0.40 20.35 -10.03
C HIS A 281 0.55 19.53 -10.91
N TRP A 282 1.01 18.37 -10.43
CA TRP A 282 1.86 17.46 -11.19
C TRP A 282 1.22 17.02 -12.51
N LEU A 283 -0.06 16.65 -12.52
CA LEU A 283 -0.80 16.32 -13.75
C LEU A 283 -0.77 17.48 -14.77
N GLY A 284 -0.83 18.72 -14.29
CA GLY A 284 -0.78 19.93 -15.13
C GLY A 284 0.61 20.31 -15.64
N LEU A 285 1.70 19.72 -15.12
CA LEU A 285 3.07 20.04 -15.56
C LEU A 285 3.42 19.43 -16.93
N ASP A 286 2.92 18.24 -17.22
CA ASP A 286 3.20 17.52 -18.46
C ASP A 286 2.00 16.65 -18.86
N PRO A 287 1.45 16.77 -20.08
CA PRO A 287 0.35 15.93 -20.55
C PRO A 287 0.70 14.43 -20.63
N ARG A 288 1.98 14.07 -20.55
CA ARG A 288 2.45 12.67 -20.47
C ARG A 288 2.37 12.10 -19.06
N ASN A 289 2.11 12.91 -18.04
CA ASN A 289 1.92 12.42 -16.67
C ASN A 289 0.63 11.63 -16.61
N VAL A 290 0.67 10.45 -15.99
CA VAL A 290 -0.46 9.52 -15.95
C VAL A 290 -0.74 9.10 -14.51
N PHE A 291 -1.94 9.40 -14.06
CA PHE A 291 -2.49 8.90 -12.80
C PHE A 291 -3.08 7.51 -13.00
N HIS A 292 -2.65 6.56 -12.17
CA HIS A 292 -3.15 5.18 -12.20
C HIS A 292 -4.13 4.94 -11.05
N LEU A 293 -5.33 4.49 -11.36
CA LEU A 293 -6.35 4.15 -10.37
C LEU A 293 -6.57 2.64 -10.34
N VAL A 294 -6.05 1.98 -9.31
CA VAL A 294 -6.23 0.55 -9.10
C VAL A 294 -7.36 0.32 -8.09
N VAL A 295 -8.44 -0.30 -8.55
CA VAL A 295 -9.56 -0.72 -7.70
C VAL A 295 -9.51 -2.22 -7.55
N ASP A 296 -9.00 -2.67 -6.40
CA ASP A 296 -8.89 -4.09 -6.11
C ASP A 296 -10.25 -4.69 -5.74
N GLU A 297 -10.42 -5.97 -6.06
CA GLU A 297 -11.63 -6.75 -5.77
C GLU A 297 -12.92 -6.07 -6.26
N LEU A 298 -12.91 -5.53 -7.49
CA LEU A 298 -14.02 -4.77 -8.07
C LEU A 298 -15.38 -5.45 -7.91
N HIS A 299 -15.39 -6.78 -7.92
CA HIS A 299 -16.58 -7.62 -7.76
C HIS A 299 -17.27 -7.45 -6.39
N THR A 300 -16.58 -6.94 -5.37
CA THR A 300 -17.11 -6.69 -4.02
C THR A 300 -17.97 -5.43 -3.95
N TYR A 301 -17.76 -4.47 -4.86
CA TYR A 301 -18.50 -3.22 -4.93
C TYR A 301 -19.79 -3.39 -5.74
N ARG A 302 -20.83 -3.97 -5.14
CA ARG A 302 -22.16 -4.18 -5.76
C ARG A 302 -23.27 -3.53 -4.95
N GLY A 303 -24.41 -3.25 -5.59
CA GLY A 303 -25.57 -2.64 -4.93
C GLY A 303 -25.27 -1.25 -4.39
N THR A 304 -25.73 -0.96 -3.16
CA THR A 304 -25.54 0.34 -2.51
C THR A 304 -24.06 0.68 -2.29
N PRO A 305 -23.21 -0.19 -1.71
CA PRO A 305 -21.77 0.09 -1.57
C PRO A 305 -21.09 0.38 -2.92
N GLY A 306 -21.48 -0.33 -3.99
CA GLY A 306 -20.96 -0.06 -5.33
C GLY A 306 -21.30 1.34 -5.85
N THR A 307 -22.50 1.83 -5.54
CA THR A 307 -22.92 3.19 -5.91
C THR A 307 -22.12 4.24 -5.14
N GLU A 308 -21.92 4.03 -3.84
CA GLU A 308 -21.11 4.93 -3.01
C GLU A 308 -19.66 5.03 -3.52
N VAL A 309 -19.03 3.90 -3.82
CA VAL A 309 -17.67 3.88 -4.37
C VAL A 309 -17.62 4.55 -5.74
N ALA A 310 -18.61 4.33 -6.61
CA ALA A 310 -18.65 5.00 -7.91
C ALA A 310 -18.73 6.53 -7.78
N TYR A 311 -19.54 7.07 -6.86
CA TYR A 311 -19.59 8.51 -6.60
C TYR A 311 -18.28 9.02 -5.98
N LEU A 312 -17.70 8.27 -5.04
CA LEU A 312 -16.43 8.60 -4.43
C LEU A 312 -15.32 8.74 -5.48
N LEU A 313 -15.24 7.81 -6.43
CA LEU A 313 -14.27 7.86 -7.52
C LEU A 313 -14.52 9.08 -8.43
N ARG A 314 -15.76 9.44 -8.71
CA ARG A 314 -16.07 10.66 -9.48
C ARG A 314 -15.60 11.93 -8.76
N VAL A 315 -15.80 12.01 -7.44
CA VAL A 315 -15.32 13.13 -6.62
C VAL A 315 -13.79 13.18 -6.63
N LEU A 316 -13.11 12.02 -6.52
CA LEU A 316 -11.67 11.95 -6.65
C LEU A 316 -11.19 12.47 -8.01
N LEU A 317 -11.77 11.98 -9.11
CA LEU A 317 -11.38 12.39 -10.45
C LEU A 317 -11.59 13.89 -10.66
N ASP A 318 -12.75 14.43 -10.26
CA ASP A 318 -13.03 15.86 -10.31
C ASP A 318 -12.02 16.68 -9.49
N ARG A 319 -11.68 16.21 -8.28
CA ARG A 319 -10.67 16.86 -7.42
C ARG A 319 -9.30 16.92 -8.10
N LEU A 320 -8.92 15.88 -8.84
CA LEU A 320 -7.68 15.81 -9.60
C LEU A 320 -7.74 16.51 -10.97
N GLY A 321 -8.92 17.00 -11.39
CA GLY A 321 -9.11 17.58 -12.72
C GLY A 321 -9.16 16.55 -13.85
N LEU A 322 -9.51 15.31 -13.52
CA LEU A 322 -9.63 14.18 -14.44
C LEU A 322 -11.10 13.83 -14.70
N HIS A 323 -11.33 13.03 -15.74
CA HIS A 323 -12.61 12.39 -16.03
C HIS A 323 -12.39 10.95 -16.51
N PRO A 324 -13.41 10.07 -16.57
CA PRO A 324 -13.24 8.66 -16.89
C PRO A 324 -12.46 8.36 -18.19
N ASP A 325 -12.63 9.19 -19.22
CA ASP A 325 -11.97 9.02 -20.52
C ASP A 325 -10.72 9.90 -20.69
N HIS A 326 -10.08 10.33 -19.60
CA HIS A 326 -8.98 11.31 -19.66
C HIS A 326 -7.68 10.62 -20.11
N ASP A 327 -6.93 11.23 -21.03
CA ASP A 327 -5.69 10.65 -21.56
C ASP A 327 -4.62 10.41 -20.49
N GLN A 328 -4.70 11.15 -19.38
CA GLN A 328 -3.83 11.04 -18.21
C GLN A 328 -4.37 10.10 -17.10
N LEU A 329 -5.46 9.36 -17.34
CA LEU A 329 -6.02 8.38 -16.40
C LEU A 329 -5.82 6.95 -16.93
N ARG A 330 -5.34 6.03 -16.08
CA ARG A 330 -5.20 4.60 -16.40
C ARG A 330 -5.81 3.71 -15.33
#